data_AF-A0A2U3NFJ4-F1
#
_entry.id   AF-A0A2U3NFJ4-F1
#
_cell.length_a   1.000
_cell.length_b   1.000
_cell.length_c   1.000
_cell.angle_alpha   90.00
_cell.angle_beta   90.00
_cell.angle_gamma   90.00
#
_symmetry.space_group_name_H-M   'P 1'
#
loop_
_entity.id
_entity.type
_entity.pdbx_description
1 polymer ?
#
loop_
_entity_poly.entity_id
_entity_poly.type
_entity_poly.pdbx_seq_one_letter_code
_entity_poly.pdbx_strand_id
1 'polypeptide(L)'
;MEPVSKDEQTTSQRVRRRASRPAGPVKSGSAEAVEVHVEVADEPERTAKPTAKKVKTLNPVKPPPRRRAHRVLVGCVALALALLAIGGLAASLTSLIVQQRHADAEQARDRRFVDTATQMVVNMFSYKQDNVDDSVNRFYNSTSGPLRGMLGANNNIENLKALFRSTNATSEAVINGAALEGIDSVTDNASVLVSVRVTVADIDGTNKPSMPYRLRVIVHEDDAGHMTGYDLKYPDGGN
;
A
#
# COMPACT_ATOMS: atom_id res chain seq x y z
N MET A 1 31.42 -47.83 15.68
CA MET A 1 30.90 -48.24 14.38
C MET A 1 29.96 -47.15 13.90
N GLU A 2 30.49 -46.18 13.15
CA GLU A 2 29.74 -45.33 12.21
C GLU A 2 29.28 -46.18 10.99
N PRO A 3 28.41 -45.73 10.05
CA PRO A 3 28.18 -44.33 9.63
C PRO A 3 26.69 -43.92 9.39
N VAL A 4 26.35 -42.64 9.63
CA VAL A 4 26.07 -41.54 8.67
C VAL A 4 24.80 -41.70 7.80
N SER A 5 23.86 -40.78 7.98
CA SER A 5 23.21 -40.07 6.86
C SER A 5 22.65 -38.73 7.35
N LYS A 6 23.43 -37.66 7.08
CA LYS A 6 23.02 -36.26 7.16
C LYS A 6 22.18 -35.98 5.92
N ASP A 7 20.94 -35.52 6.06
CA ASP A 7 20.22 -34.94 4.94
C ASP A 7 20.28 -33.42 4.99
N GLU A 8 20.82 -32.91 3.89
CA GLU A 8 21.24 -31.54 3.63
C GLU A 8 20.06 -30.57 3.58
N GLN A 9 20.30 -29.40 4.17
CA GLN A 9 19.59 -28.16 3.87
C GLN A 9 19.89 -27.72 2.44
N THR A 10 19.01 -28.01 1.50
CA THR A 10 19.09 -27.43 0.16
C THR A 10 18.58 -25.99 0.19
N THR A 11 19.48 -25.05 0.51
CA THR A 11 19.27 -23.63 0.28
C THR A 11 19.22 -23.38 -1.22
N SER A 12 18.01 -23.20 -1.77
CA SER A 12 17.83 -22.81 -3.17
C SER A 12 18.35 -21.39 -3.38
N GLN A 13 19.60 -21.29 -3.84
CA GLN A 13 20.29 -20.03 -4.13
C GLN A 13 19.65 -19.38 -5.35
N ARG A 14 18.97 -18.25 -5.13
CA ARG A 14 18.31 -17.45 -6.17
C ARG A 14 19.34 -16.88 -7.15
N VAL A 15 19.49 -17.53 -8.30
CA VAL A 15 20.34 -17.11 -9.42
C VAL A 15 19.84 -15.78 -9.98
N ARG A 16 20.57 -14.68 -9.70
CA ARG A 16 20.35 -13.37 -10.34
C ARG A 16 20.78 -13.45 -11.80
N ARG A 17 19.81 -13.52 -12.72
CA ARG A 17 20.05 -13.34 -14.17
C ARG A 17 20.62 -11.94 -14.41
N ARG A 18 21.94 -11.87 -14.65
CA ARG A 18 22.61 -10.67 -15.18
C ARG A 18 22.21 -10.52 -16.65
N ALA A 19 21.66 -9.36 -17.01
CA ALA A 19 21.46 -8.97 -18.40
C ALA A 19 22.84 -8.73 -19.06
N SER A 20 23.19 -9.56 -20.04
CA SER A 20 24.36 -9.40 -20.90
C SER A 20 24.08 -8.35 -21.98
N ARG A 21 24.82 -7.24 -21.97
CA ARG A 21 24.95 -6.33 -23.12
C ARG A 21 26.05 -6.86 -24.05
N PRO A 22 25.85 -6.92 -25.38
CA PRO A 22 26.96 -7.15 -26.30
C PRO A 22 27.82 -5.88 -26.40
N ALA A 23 29.14 -6.07 -26.35
CA ALA A 23 30.15 -5.04 -26.56
C ALA A 23 30.77 -5.18 -27.96
N GLY A 24 30.87 -4.06 -28.69
CA GLY A 24 31.83 -3.83 -29.78
C GLY A 24 31.37 -4.21 -31.21
N PRO A 25 31.94 -3.58 -32.26
CA PRO A 25 33.37 -3.26 -32.30
C PRO A 25 33.71 -1.77 -32.47
N VAL A 26 34.82 -1.40 -31.80
CA VAL A 26 35.68 -0.25 -32.07
C VAL A 26 36.91 -0.71 -32.85
N LYS A 27 37.33 0.10 -33.82
CA LYS A 27 38.71 0.36 -34.32
C LYS A 27 38.56 1.19 -35.61
N SER A 28 39.33 2.23 -35.93
CA SER A 28 40.41 2.98 -35.28
C SER A 28 40.73 4.18 -36.20
N GLY A 29 41.19 5.31 -35.64
CA GLY A 29 42.01 6.34 -36.31
C GLY A 29 41.24 7.28 -37.24
N SER A 30 40.92 8.54 -36.91
CA SER A 30 41.78 9.72 -36.66
C SER A 30 42.36 10.36 -37.94
N ALA A 31 42.45 11.70 -37.89
CA ALA A 31 42.84 12.69 -38.90
C ALA A 31 41.75 13.03 -39.95
N GLU A 32 41.06 14.17 -39.85
CA GLU A 32 41.52 15.56 -40.09
C GLU A 32 41.62 15.90 -41.60
N ALA A 33 41.02 17.03 -41.94
CA ALA A 33 40.81 17.54 -43.29
C ALA A 33 42.11 18.02 -43.93
N VAL A 34 42.29 17.73 -45.23
CA VAL A 34 43.19 18.47 -46.12
C VAL A 34 42.59 18.49 -47.53
N GLU A 35 42.44 19.70 -48.08
CA GLU A 35 42.20 19.99 -49.50
C GLU A 35 43.37 19.51 -50.37
N VAL A 36 43.09 18.99 -51.59
CA VAL A 36 44.00 19.19 -52.72
C VAL A 36 43.19 19.41 -54.01
N HIS A 37 43.40 20.60 -54.57
CA HIS A 37 43.09 21.04 -55.91
C HIS A 37 44.07 20.39 -56.90
N VAL A 38 43.62 19.90 -58.06
CA VAL A 38 44.49 19.73 -59.23
C VAL A 38 43.80 20.32 -60.45
N GLU A 39 44.34 21.46 -60.82
CA GLU A 39 44.21 22.18 -62.08
C GLU A 39 45.19 21.56 -63.09
N VAL A 40 44.72 21.26 -64.30
CA VAL A 40 45.58 21.16 -65.50
C VAL A 40 44.80 21.73 -66.67
N ALA A 41 45.07 23.01 -66.93
CA ALA A 41 45.08 23.63 -68.25
C ALA A 41 46.17 22.93 -69.12
N ASP A 42 46.20 22.92 -70.45
CA ASP A 42 45.81 23.92 -71.41
C ASP A 42 45.73 23.28 -72.81
N GLU A 43 45.10 24.05 -73.69
CA GLU A 43 45.10 24.05 -75.17
C GLU A 43 46.49 23.84 -75.83
N PRO A 44 46.61 23.59 -77.17
CA PRO A 44 46.04 24.49 -78.20
C PRO A 44 45.60 23.90 -79.55
N GLU A 45 44.78 24.72 -80.24
CA GLU A 45 44.74 25.03 -81.68
C GLU A 45 44.62 23.87 -82.71
N ARG A 46 43.80 23.95 -83.77
CA ARG A 46 43.47 25.09 -84.62
C ARG A 46 42.29 24.74 -85.55
N THR A 47 41.36 25.68 -85.68
CA THR A 47 40.59 26.08 -86.89
C THR A 47 40.03 25.02 -87.86
N ALA A 48 38.69 24.93 -87.94
CA ALA A 48 37.91 25.35 -89.12
C ALA A 48 36.40 25.19 -88.89
N LYS A 49 35.64 26.29 -89.01
CA LYS A 49 34.16 26.35 -89.20
C LYS A 49 33.78 25.73 -90.57
N PRO A 50 32.50 25.43 -90.92
CA PRO A 50 31.22 25.95 -90.39
C PRO A 50 30.20 24.81 -90.09
N THR A 51 29.03 24.99 -89.47
CA THR A 51 27.83 25.69 -89.96
C THR A 51 26.77 25.64 -88.85
N ALA A 52 26.04 26.74 -88.73
CA ALA A 52 24.97 26.94 -87.78
C ALA A 52 23.85 25.89 -87.89
N LYS A 53 23.52 25.26 -86.76
CA LYS A 53 22.15 24.84 -86.44
C LYS A 53 21.80 25.36 -85.05
N LYS A 54 20.83 26.28 -85.04
CA LYS A 54 20.18 26.91 -83.89
C LYS A 54 19.57 25.81 -83.01
N VAL A 55 20.32 25.32 -82.02
CA VAL A 55 19.78 24.46 -80.97
C VAL A 55 18.96 25.37 -80.07
N LYS A 56 17.65 25.11 -80.05
CA LYS A 56 16.66 25.79 -79.22
C LYS A 56 17.17 25.74 -77.77
N THR A 57 17.27 26.90 -77.15
CA THR A 57 17.42 27.07 -75.70
C THR A 57 16.40 26.20 -74.99
N LEU A 58 16.87 25.17 -74.27
CA LEU A 58 16.03 24.40 -73.38
C LEU A 58 15.61 25.34 -72.25
N ASN A 59 14.30 25.58 -72.13
CA ASN A 59 13.74 26.29 -71.00
C ASN A 59 14.19 25.60 -69.70
N PRO A 60 14.64 26.33 -68.67
CA PRO A 60 14.95 25.71 -67.39
C PRO A 60 13.67 25.08 -66.83
N VAL A 61 13.68 23.77 -66.66
CA VAL A 61 12.59 23.02 -66.02
C VAL A 61 12.49 23.54 -64.59
N LYS A 62 11.43 24.31 -64.30
CA LYS A 62 11.11 24.74 -62.93
C LYS A 62 10.96 23.48 -62.06
N PRO A 63 11.56 23.44 -60.85
CA PRO A 63 11.35 22.33 -59.93
C PRO A 63 9.85 22.20 -59.64
N PRO A 64 9.31 20.97 -59.53
CA PRO A 64 7.89 20.74 -59.34
C PRO A 64 7.40 21.47 -58.08
N PRO A 65 6.17 22.03 -58.09
CA PRO A 65 5.65 22.78 -56.96
C PRO A 65 5.67 21.89 -55.72
N ARG A 66 6.44 22.29 -54.70
CA ARG A 66 6.48 21.59 -53.41
C ARG A 66 5.05 21.51 -52.87
N ARG A 67 4.55 20.28 -52.63
CA ARG A 67 3.24 20.04 -51.99
C ARG A 67 3.17 20.85 -50.70
N ARG A 68 2.12 21.66 -50.56
CA ARG A 68 1.84 22.38 -49.31
C ARG A 68 1.54 21.33 -48.23
N ALA A 69 2.33 21.32 -47.16
CA ALA A 69 2.09 20.43 -46.04
C ALA A 69 0.69 20.69 -45.45
N HIS A 70 -0.11 19.64 -45.23
CA HIS A 70 -1.44 19.72 -44.63
C HIS A 70 -1.37 20.01 -43.12
N ARG A 71 -0.68 21.08 -42.72
CA ARG A 71 -0.38 21.44 -41.33
C ARG A 71 -1.64 21.62 -40.47
N VAL A 72 -2.71 22.14 -41.07
CA VAL A 72 -4.00 22.32 -40.38
C VAL A 72 -4.63 20.97 -40.03
N LEU A 73 -4.67 20.02 -40.97
CA LEU A 73 -5.20 18.67 -40.72
C LEU A 73 -4.36 17.94 -39.66
N VAL A 74 -3.03 18.03 -39.74
CA VAL A 74 -2.14 17.45 -38.72
C VAL A 74 -2.38 18.08 -37.35
N GLY A 75 -2.57 19.41 -37.29
CA GLY A 75 -2.92 20.12 -36.06
C GLY A 75 -4.26 19.67 -35.48
N CYS A 76 -5.30 19.52 -36.31
CA CYS A 76 -6.61 19.03 -35.87
C CYS A 76 -6.55 17.59 -35.34
N VAL A 77 -5.83 16.70 -36.02
CA VAL A 77 -5.65 15.31 -35.57
C VAL A 77 -4.85 15.27 -34.28
N ALA A 78 -3.78 16.05 -34.17
CA ALA A 78 -3.00 16.14 -32.94
C ALA A 78 -3.83 16.67 -31.76
N LEU A 79 -4.67 17.67 -31.99
CA LEU A 79 -5.60 18.19 -30.98
C LEU A 79 -6.61 17.12 -30.55
N ALA A 80 -7.22 16.41 -31.51
CA ALA A 80 -8.17 15.35 -31.21
C ALA A 80 -7.53 14.21 -30.40
N LEU A 81 -6.33 13.77 -30.78
CA LEU A 81 -5.57 12.78 -30.03
C LEU A 81 -5.19 13.28 -28.63
N ALA A 82 -4.80 14.55 -28.49
CA ALA A 82 -4.49 15.14 -27.19
C ALA A 82 -5.72 15.18 -26.28
N LEU A 83 -6.90 15.57 -26.80
CA LEU A 83 -8.15 15.56 -26.03
C LEU A 83 -8.57 14.15 -25.62
N LEU A 84 -8.42 13.17 -26.51
CA LEU A 84 -8.68 11.76 -26.17
C LEU A 84 -7.70 11.25 -25.10
N ALA A 85 -6.43 11.61 -25.20
CA ALA A 85 -5.43 11.26 -24.19
C ALA A 85 -5.74 11.89 -22.83
N ILE A 86 -6.13 13.17 -22.80
CA ILE A 86 -6.53 13.86 -21.57
C ILE A 86 -7.80 13.23 -20.99
N GLY A 87 -8.80 12.92 -21.82
CA GLY A 87 -10.03 12.25 -21.39
C GLY A 87 -9.75 10.87 -20.81
N GLY A 88 -8.87 10.08 -21.45
CA GLY A 88 -8.43 8.79 -20.94
C GLY A 88 -7.69 8.90 -19.61
N LEU A 89 -6.76 9.86 -19.48
CA LEU A 89 -6.06 10.12 -18.23
C LEU A 89 -7.01 10.56 -17.13
N ALA A 90 -7.94 11.47 -17.41
CA ALA A 90 -8.94 11.93 -16.45
C ALA A 90 -9.84 10.77 -15.96
N ALA A 91 -10.32 9.93 -16.88
CA ALA A 91 -11.12 8.75 -16.54
C ALA A 91 -10.33 7.71 -15.72
N SER A 92 -9.05 7.51 -16.03
CA SER A 92 -8.18 6.63 -15.25
C SER A 92 -7.96 7.17 -13.83
N LEU A 93 -7.73 8.48 -13.70
CA LEU A 93 -7.51 9.13 -12.42
C LEU A 93 -8.77 9.07 -11.54
N THR A 94 -9.95 9.33 -12.10
CA THR A 94 -11.21 9.23 -11.35
C THR A 94 -11.48 7.80 -10.89
N SER A 95 -11.22 6.80 -11.74
CA SER A 95 -11.36 5.39 -11.35
C SER A 95 -10.42 5.02 -10.20
N LEU A 96 -9.15 5.45 -10.26
CA LEU A 96 -8.18 5.23 -9.18
C LEU A 96 -8.62 5.89 -7.87
N ILE A 97 -9.13 7.11 -7.91
CA ILE A 97 -9.62 7.81 -6.72
C ILE A 97 -10.81 7.07 -6.09
N VAL A 98 -11.73 6.57 -6.90
CA VAL A 98 -12.90 5.80 -6.40
C VAL A 98 -12.43 4.50 -5.76
N GLN A 99 -11.56 3.74 -6.43
CA GLN A 99 -10.99 2.50 -5.88
C GLN A 99 -10.24 2.76 -4.58
N GLN A 100 -9.45 3.82 -4.52
CA GLN A 100 -8.72 4.22 -3.31
C GLN A 100 -9.68 4.53 -2.16
N ARG A 101 -10.76 5.28 -2.42
CA ARG A 101 -11.77 5.59 -1.38
C ARG A 101 -12.46 4.35 -0.85
N HIS A 102 -12.77 3.38 -1.71
CA HIS A 102 -13.35 2.11 -1.25
C HIS A 102 -12.37 1.30 -0.41
N ALA A 103 -11.11 1.20 -0.85
CA ALA A 103 -10.06 0.53 -0.08
C ALA A 103 -9.80 1.22 1.27
N ASP A 104 -9.78 2.55 1.30
CA ASP A 104 -9.61 3.34 2.52
C ASP A 104 -10.80 3.18 3.47
N ALA A 105 -12.02 3.09 2.93
CA ALA A 105 -13.24 2.87 3.73
C ALA A 105 -13.23 1.49 4.41
N GLU A 106 -12.86 0.43 3.69
CA GLU A 106 -12.75 -0.91 4.29
C GLU A 106 -11.64 -0.97 5.34
N GLN A 107 -10.46 -0.43 5.04
CA GLN A 107 -9.37 -0.36 6.01
C GLN A 107 -9.73 0.45 7.25
N ALA A 108 -10.49 1.54 7.08
CA ALA A 108 -10.97 2.35 8.20
C ALA A 108 -11.95 1.55 9.08
N ARG A 109 -12.82 0.74 8.48
CA ARG A 109 -13.73 -0.15 9.22
C ARG A 109 -12.96 -1.23 9.97
N ASP A 110 -12.02 -1.90 9.32
CA ASP A 110 -11.17 -2.93 9.94
C ASP A 110 -10.38 -2.38 11.13
N ARG A 111 -9.81 -1.19 11.00
CA ARG A 111 -9.12 -0.50 12.10
C ARG A 111 -10.06 -0.20 13.26
N ARG A 112 -11.28 0.26 13.00
CA ARG A 112 -12.26 0.53 14.07
C ARG A 112 -12.61 -0.73 14.85
N PHE A 113 -12.70 -1.90 14.22
CA PHE A 113 -12.91 -3.16 14.92
C PHE A 113 -11.74 -3.47 15.87
N VAL A 114 -10.51 -3.34 15.36
CA VAL A 114 -9.30 -3.55 16.16
C VAL A 114 -9.20 -2.56 17.32
N ASP A 115 -9.47 -1.28 17.05
CA ASP A 115 -9.43 -0.20 18.05
C ASP A 115 -10.48 -0.43 19.14
N THR A 116 -11.70 -0.82 18.75
CA THR A 116 -12.79 -1.13 19.68
C THR A 116 -12.44 -2.32 20.57
N ALA A 117 -11.93 -3.41 19.99
CA ALA A 117 -11.50 -4.58 20.75
C ALA A 117 -10.38 -4.22 21.73
N THR A 118 -9.40 -3.44 21.26
CA THR A 118 -8.27 -2.98 22.06
C THR A 118 -8.73 -2.12 23.23
N GLN A 119 -9.60 -1.14 22.96
CA GLN A 119 -10.16 -0.26 23.99
C GLN A 119 -10.98 -1.04 25.02
N MET A 120 -11.79 -2.02 24.58
CA MET A 120 -12.55 -2.87 25.49
C MET A 120 -11.61 -3.66 26.42
N VAL A 121 -10.55 -4.27 25.89
CA VAL A 121 -9.55 -5.00 26.69
C VAL A 121 -8.84 -4.08 27.67
N VAL A 122 -8.48 -2.86 27.25
CA VAL A 122 -7.92 -1.85 28.15
C VAL A 122 -8.93 -1.49 29.25
N ASN A 123 -10.20 -1.25 28.91
CA ASN A 123 -11.25 -0.94 29.88
C ASN A 123 -11.48 -2.09 30.87
N MET A 124 -11.32 -3.34 30.44
CA MET A 124 -11.53 -4.52 31.26
C MET A 124 -10.42 -4.73 32.30
N PHE A 125 -9.17 -4.50 31.92
CA PHE A 125 -8.01 -4.73 32.78
C PHE A 125 -7.47 -3.48 33.49
N SER A 126 -7.98 -2.30 33.14
CA SER A 126 -7.53 -1.04 33.74
C SER A 126 -8.57 -0.50 34.72
N TYR A 127 -8.18 -0.35 35.97
CA TYR A 127 -9.00 0.28 36.99
C TYR A 127 -8.14 0.96 38.05
N LYS A 128 -8.69 1.98 38.70
CA LYS A 128 -8.07 2.65 39.84
C LYS A 128 -9.02 2.61 41.04
N GLN A 129 -8.47 2.72 42.24
CA GLN A 129 -9.31 2.64 43.45
C GLN A 129 -10.24 3.83 43.64
N ASP A 130 -9.80 5.00 43.24
CA ASP A 130 -10.57 6.24 43.33
C ASP A 130 -11.77 6.28 42.38
N ASN A 131 -11.79 5.42 41.34
CA ASN A 131 -12.80 5.45 40.29
C ASN A 131 -13.30 4.06 39.87
N VAL A 132 -13.37 3.10 40.80
CA VAL A 132 -13.79 1.72 40.52
C VAL A 132 -15.15 1.70 39.81
N ASP A 133 -16.11 2.50 40.27
CA ASP A 133 -17.46 2.51 39.70
C ASP A 133 -17.44 2.94 38.23
N ASP A 134 -16.71 4.00 37.91
CA ASP A 134 -16.56 4.50 36.54
C ASP A 134 -15.81 3.50 35.66
N SER A 135 -14.78 2.84 36.20
CA SER A 135 -14.00 1.84 35.46
C SER A 135 -14.85 0.62 35.10
N VAL A 136 -15.61 0.08 36.06
CA VAL A 136 -16.52 -1.05 35.82
C VAL A 136 -17.65 -0.63 34.88
N ASN A 137 -18.23 0.55 35.06
CA ASN A 137 -19.29 1.05 34.18
C ASN A 137 -18.77 1.28 32.75
N ARG A 138 -17.54 1.79 32.58
CA ARG A 138 -16.91 1.96 31.26
C ARG A 138 -16.72 0.62 30.56
N PHE A 139 -16.22 -0.38 31.28
CA PHE A 139 -16.11 -1.74 30.75
C PHE A 139 -17.49 -2.28 30.35
N TYR A 140 -18.47 -2.24 31.25
CA TYR A 140 -19.83 -2.72 30.98
C TYR A 140 -20.46 -2.02 29.77
N ASN A 141 -20.37 -0.68 29.69
CA ASN A 141 -20.91 0.11 28.59
C ASN A 141 -20.19 -0.11 27.25
N SER A 142 -18.96 -0.61 27.26
CA SER A 142 -18.26 -1.03 26.05
C SER A 142 -18.70 -2.41 25.52
N THR A 143 -19.61 -3.09 26.22
CA THR A 143 -20.11 -4.43 25.84
C THR A 143 -21.57 -4.41 25.41
N SER A 144 -21.95 -5.36 24.56
CA SER A 144 -23.31 -5.64 24.13
C SER A 144 -23.59 -7.15 24.12
N GLY A 145 -24.77 -7.55 23.65
CA GLY A 145 -25.09 -8.95 23.39
C GLY A 145 -24.98 -9.88 24.62
N PRO A 146 -24.59 -11.16 24.41
CA PRO A 146 -24.44 -12.15 25.47
C PRO A 146 -23.45 -11.71 26.56
N LEU A 147 -22.33 -11.08 26.18
CA LEU A 147 -21.32 -10.61 27.15
C LEU A 147 -21.91 -9.59 28.12
N ARG A 148 -22.63 -8.58 27.60
CA ARG A 148 -23.34 -7.60 28.44
C ARG A 148 -24.38 -8.28 29.32
N GLY A 149 -25.13 -9.25 28.77
CA GLY A 149 -26.11 -10.03 29.51
C GLY A 149 -25.50 -10.76 30.70
N MET A 150 -24.35 -11.42 30.53
CA MET A 150 -23.64 -12.12 31.60
C MET A 150 -23.11 -11.16 32.67
N LEU A 151 -22.57 -10.00 32.26
CA LEU A 151 -22.08 -8.97 33.18
C LEU A 151 -23.21 -8.32 33.99
N GLY A 152 -24.39 -8.13 33.38
CA GLY A 152 -25.56 -7.53 34.03
C GLY A 152 -26.37 -8.52 34.89
N ALA A 153 -26.22 -9.82 34.65
CA ALA A 153 -26.96 -10.84 35.40
C ALA A 153 -26.61 -10.85 36.88
N ASN A 154 -27.58 -11.19 37.74
CA ASN A 154 -27.38 -11.50 39.16
C ASN A 154 -26.57 -10.45 39.96
N ASN A 155 -26.70 -9.17 39.61
CA ASN A 155 -25.95 -8.09 40.28
C ASN A 155 -24.42 -8.23 40.16
N ASN A 156 -23.93 -8.93 39.12
CA ASN A 156 -22.51 -9.18 38.88
C ASN A 156 -21.69 -7.88 38.79
N ILE A 157 -22.26 -6.80 38.24
CA ILE A 157 -21.62 -5.47 38.20
C ILE A 157 -21.26 -4.97 39.61
N GLU A 158 -22.19 -5.06 40.56
CA GLU A 158 -21.95 -4.60 41.93
C GLU A 158 -20.97 -5.52 42.65
N ASN A 159 -21.02 -6.83 42.37
CA ASN A 159 -20.03 -7.78 42.88
C ASN A 159 -18.62 -7.45 42.34
N LEU A 160 -18.47 -7.12 41.06
CA LEU A 160 -17.18 -6.70 40.47
C LEU A 160 -16.67 -5.41 41.13
N LYS A 161 -17.53 -4.42 41.34
CA LYS A 161 -17.16 -3.19 42.07
C LYS A 161 -16.67 -3.51 43.48
N ALA A 162 -17.37 -4.39 44.21
CA ALA A 162 -16.98 -4.79 45.55
C ALA A 162 -15.63 -5.54 45.58
N LEU A 163 -15.40 -6.45 44.62
CA LEU A 163 -14.13 -7.18 44.48
C LEU A 163 -12.97 -6.25 44.16
N PHE A 164 -13.16 -5.29 43.25
CA PHE A 164 -12.12 -4.32 42.94
C PHE A 164 -11.85 -3.40 44.12
N ARG A 165 -12.85 -2.93 44.86
CA ARG A 165 -12.62 -2.13 46.08
C ARG A 165 -11.89 -2.92 47.17
N SER A 166 -12.17 -4.21 47.34
CA SER A 166 -11.57 -5.01 48.41
C SER A 166 -10.09 -5.35 48.18
N THR A 167 -9.65 -5.36 46.92
CA THR A 167 -8.25 -5.68 46.59
C THR A 167 -7.27 -4.56 46.90
N ASN A 168 -7.74 -3.31 47.15
CA ASN A 168 -6.91 -2.13 47.41
C ASN A 168 -5.77 -1.91 46.39
N ALA A 169 -5.93 -2.44 45.18
CA ALA A 169 -4.93 -2.35 44.12
C ALA A 169 -5.44 -1.47 42.97
N THR A 170 -4.52 -1.01 42.14
CA THR A 170 -4.82 -0.47 40.81
C THR A 170 -4.25 -1.41 39.75
N SER A 171 -4.85 -1.41 38.57
CA SER A 171 -4.40 -2.26 37.46
C SER A 171 -4.30 -1.43 36.20
N GLU A 172 -3.22 -1.64 35.45
CA GLU A 172 -2.96 -0.99 34.18
C GLU A 172 -2.70 -2.03 33.10
N ALA A 173 -3.33 -1.82 31.95
CA ALA A 173 -3.22 -2.70 30.80
C ALA A 173 -2.43 -2.01 29.67
N VAL A 174 -1.43 -2.72 29.14
CA VAL A 174 -0.66 -2.28 27.98
C VAL A 174 -0.84 -3.28 26.86
N ILE A 175 -1.22 -2.79 25.68
CA ILE A 175 -1.48 -3.64 24.52
C ILE A 175 -0.16 -3.87 23.80
N ASN A 176 0.21 -5.14 23.63
CA ASN A 176 1.41 -5.55 22.91
C ASN A 176 1.15 -5.62 21.41
N GLY A 177 -0.06 -6.02 21.02
CA GLY A 177 -0.48 -6.10 19.64
C GLY A 177 -1.94 -6.53 19.53
N ALA A 178 -2.57 -6.12 18.44
CA ALA A 178 -3.91 -6.54 18.09
C ALA A 178 -4.00 -6.78 16.58
N ALA A 179 -4.75 -7.81 16.18
CA ALA A 179 -4.93 -8.18 14.79
C ALA A 179 -6.35 -8.68 14.54
N LEU A 180 -6.93 -8.23 13.43
CA LEU A 180 -8.20 -8.75 12.92
C LEU A 180 -7.98 -10.17 12.37
N GLU A 181 -8.73 -11.14 12.89
CA GLU A 181 -8.72 -12.54 12.44
C GLU A 181 -9.68 -12.73 11.26
N GLY A 182 -10.85 -12.11 11.32
CA GLY A 182 -11.83 -12.14 10.24
C GLY A 182 -13.12 -11.42 10.61
N ILE A 183 -13.94 -11.14 9.59
CA ILE A 183 -15.26 -10.51 9.73
C ILE A 183 -16.31 -11.46 9.15
N ASP A 184 -17.34 -11.73 9.93
CA ASP A 184 -18.56 -12.38 9.47
C ASP A 184 -19.56 -11.30 9.01
N SER A 185 -19.76 -11.19 7.71
CA SER A 185 -20.67 -10.22 7.08
C SER A 185 -22.15 -10.59 7.23
N VAL A 186 -22.49 -11.77 7.73
CA VAL A 186 -23.90 -12.16 7.97
C VAL A 186 -24.38 -11.65 9.32
N THR A 187 -23.49 -11.63 10.31
CA THR A 187 -23.80 -11.22 11.69
C THR A 187 -23.15 -9.91 12.11
N ASP A 188 -22.43 -9.25 11.19
CA ASP A 188 -21.63 -8.04 11.42
C ASP A 188 -20.72 -8.16 12.66
N ASN A 189 -20.11 -9.33 12.79
CA ASN A 189 -19.19 -9.66 13.88
C ASN A 189 -17.76 -9.78 13.36
N ALA A 190 -16.84 -9.07 14.00
CA ALA A 190 -15.42 -9.17 13.76
C ALA A 190 -14.73 -9.93 14.89
N SER A 191 -13.85 -10.87 14.55
CA SER A 191 -12.98 -11.52 15.53
C SER A 191 -11.61 -10.86 15.54
N VAL A 192 -11.18 -10.39 16.71
CA VAL A 192 -9.91 -9.69 16.91
C VAL A 192 -9.09 -10.41 17.97
N LEU A 193 -7.85 -10.76 17.65
CA LEU A 193 -6.88 -11.28 18.59
C LEU A 193 -6.14 -10.11 19.24
N VAL A 194 -6.18 -10.04 20.57
CA VAL A 194 -5.51 -9.00 21.35
C VAL A 194 -4.52 -9.64 22.32
N SER A 195 -3.28 -9.17 22.29
CA SER A 195 -2.26 -9.48 23.27
C SER A 195 -2.09 -8.28 24.19
N VAL A 196 -2.27 -8.52 25.49
CA VAL A 196 -2.20 -7.49 26.52
C VAL A 196 -1.28 -7.96 27.64
N ARG A 197 -0.62 -7.01 28.27
CA ARG A 197 0.17 -7.19 29.47
C ARG A 197 -0.44 -6.34 30.58
N VAL A 198 -0.70 -6.96 31.72
CA VAL A 198 -1.41 -6.33 32.83
C VAL A 198 -0.48 -6.23 34.03
N THR A 199 -0.35 -5.03 34.57
CA THR A 199 0.45 -4.74 35.76
C THR A 199 -0.48 -4.27 36.86
N VAL A 200 -0.43 -4.94 38.00
CA VAL A 200 -1.20 -4.57 39.19
C VAL A 200 -0.26 -3.85 40.15
N ALA A 201 -0.65 -2.67 40.64
CA ALA A 201 0.05 -1.95 41.69
C ALA A 201 -0.75 -2.01 42.99
N ASP A 202 -0.05 -2.18 44.12
CA ASP A 202 -0.67 -2.06 45.44
C ASP A 202 -0.96 -0.58 45.79
N ILE A 203 -1.63 -0.32 46.92
CA ILE A 203 -1.96 1.04 47.39
C ILE A 203 -0.71 1.91 47.61
N ASP A 204 0.43 1.28 47.93
CA ASP A 204 1.73 1.93 48.09
C ASP A 204 2.42 2.25 46.74
N GLY A 205 1.78 1.94 45.60
CA GLY A 205 2.32 2.15 44.26
C GLY A 205 3.37 1.13 43.82
N THR A 206 3.51 0.02 44.57
CA THR A 206 4.46 -1.04 44.23
C THR A 206 3.89 -1.95 43.15
N ASN A 207 4.54 -1.99 41.98
CA ASN A 207 4.14 -2.82 40.85
C ASN A 207 4.46 -4.31 41.09
N LYS A 208 3.44 -5.15 40.92
CA LYS A 208 3.58 -6.61 40.87
C LYS A 208 4.11 -7.05 39.50
N PRO A 209 4.66 -8.28 39.38
CA PRO A 209 5.08 -8.82 38.09
C PRO A 209 3.95 -8.77 37.06
N SER A 210 4.28 -8.25 35.89
CA SER A 210 3.32 -8.02 34.82
C SER A 210 2.96 -9.32 34.10
N MET A 211 1.65 -9.60 33.99
CA MET A 211 1.13 -10.87 33.46
C MET A 211 0.66 -10.72 32.01
N PRO A 212 1.08 -11.61 31.09
CA PRO A 212 0.61 -11.59 29.71
C PRO A 212 -0.72 -12.34 29.55
N TYR A 213 -1.65 -11.74 28.82
CA TYR A 213 -2.91 -12.37 28.40
C TYR A 213 -3.08 -12.28 26.89
N ARG A 214 -3.73 -13.31 26.33
CA ARG A 214 -4.15 -13.37 24.93
C ARG A 214 -5.64 -13.60 24.91
N LEU A 215 -6.34 -12.81 24.11
CA LEU A 215 -7.79 -12.78 24.09
C LEU A 215 -8.25 -12.77 22.64
N ARG A 216 -9.33 -13.49 22.36
CA ARG A 216 -10.12 -13.32 21.15
C ARG A 216 -11.36 -12.53 21.52
N VAL A 217 -11.42 -11.29 21.07
CA VAL A 217 -12.57 -10.41 21.25
C VAL A 217 -13.47 -10.55 20.02
N ILE A 218 -14.76 -10.72 20.24
CA ILE A 218 -15.77 -10.59 19.19
C ILE A 218 -16.37 -9.20 19.31
N VAL A 219 -16.22 -8.39 18.27
CA VAL A 219 -16.79 -7.03 18.18
C VAL A 219 -17.98 -7.09 17.26
N HIS A 220 -19.12 -6.56 17.69
CA HIS A 220 -20.31 -6.42 16.88
C HIS A 220 -20.51 -4.96 16.47
N GLU A 221 -20.83 -4.73 15.20
CA GLU A 221 -21.28 -3.45 14.68
C GLU A 221 -22.81 -3.44 14.59
N ASP A 222 -23.45 -2.48 15.25
CA ASP A 222 -24.91 -2.31 15.18
C ASP A 222 -25.36 -1.55 13.92
N ASP A 223 -26.67 -1.47 13.70
CA ASP A 223 -27.26 -0.76 12.55
C ASP A 223 -26.90 0.74 12.48
N ALA A 224 -26.48 1.35 13.61
CA ALA A 224 -26.04 2.74 13.69
C ALA A 224 -24.53 2.90 13.43
N GLY A 225 -23.80 1.78 13.22
CA GLY A 225 -22.36 1.75 13.04
C GLY A 225 -21.57 1.85 14.35
N HIS A 226 -22.22 1.62 15.51
CA HIS A 226 -21.51 1.54 16.78
C HIS A 226 -20.92 0.16 16.99
N MET A 227 -19.63 0.12 17.32
CA MET A 227 -18.91 -1.10 17.58
C MET A 227 -18.80 -1.35 19.09
N THR A 228 -19.13 -2.56 19.53
CA THR A 228 -19.08 -2.96 20.95
C THR A 228 -18.57 -4.38 21.12
N GLY A 229 -18.01 -4.69 22.29
CA GLY A 229 -17.61 -6.05 22.65
C GLY A 229 -18.83 -6.96 22.84
N TYR A 230 -19.03 -7.90 21.92
CA TYR A 230 -20.17 -8.80 21.91
C TYR A 230 -19.92 -10.09 22.68
N ASP A 231 -18.69 -10.62 22.57
CA ASP A 231 -18.24 -11.84 23.23
C ASP A 231 -16.72 -11.81 23.43
N LEU A 232 -16.23 -12.61 24.39
CA LEU A 232 -14.83 -12.72 24.73
C LEU A 232 -14.45 -14.18 24.93
N LYS A 233 -13.41 -14.63 24.22
CA LYS A 233 -12.92 -16.00 24.29
C LYS A 233 -11.44 -16.03 24.63
N TYR A 234 -11.05 -16.96 25.49
CA TYR A 234 -9.64 -17.28 25.71
C TYR A 234 -9.20 -18.28 24.63
N PRO A 235 -8.22 -17.92 23.78
CA PRO A 235 -7.85 -18.72 22.61
C PRO A 235 -7.37 -20.14 22.94
N ASP A 236 -6.93 -20.39 24.18
CA ASP A 236 -6.43 -21.71 24.62
C ASP A 236 -7.32 -22.40 25.67
N GLY A 237 -8.47 -21.82 26.06
CA GLY A 237 -9.23 -22.28 27.23
C GLY A 237 -8.45 -22.00 28.53
N GLY A 238 -8.98 -21.17 29.42
CA GLY A 238 -8.28 -20.84 30.66
C GLY A 238 -7.98 -22.09 31.48
N ASN A 239 -6.77 -22.14 32.09
CA ASN A 239 -6.48 -23.03 33.22
C ASN A 239 -7.38 -22.69 34.41
#